data_AF-A0A925RG44-F1
#
_entry.id   AF-A0A925RG44-F1
#
_cell.length_a   1.000
_cell.length_b   1.000
_cell.length_c   1.000
_cell.angle_alpha   90.00
_cell.angle_beta   90.00
_cell.angle_gamma   90.00
#
_symmetry.space_group_name_H-M   'P 1'
#
loop_
_entity.id
_entity.type
_entity.pdbx_description
1 polymer ?
#
loop_
_entity_poly.entity_id
_entity_poly.type
_entity_poly.pdbx_seq_one_letter_code
_entity_poly.pdbx_strand_id
1 'polypeptide(L)'
;MRLGSMVPGGASLMTQPDRLPTMRQRAKQGDREAITLLVRRAIAHKHITAAVVFDATHLDIYLEAETTPDQQVATTLIQRELLSLRQTAITTVTINGKQSTANQPGWVQELQLDAVKPKVATLRQPPRSRKQPFTLTLNDVWHFLARFHPFKLGFVVFLALYGLFGASNYTVDGFLEGSDRVMMFLHGVNLIFHEAGHTILAGFGQFLHILGGSLMQVMVPAVIAGYFVVTRQMYAGAIALCWTAQNLWDVSIYIKDAQERSLPLLGGEAVLHDWHFLLLDLHLLAHDQLVGGVAFFLGSVLYLIAIVCGIYYARLEA
;
A
#
# COMPACT_ATOMS: atom_id res chain seq x y z
N MET A 1 -58.69 50.83 -4.33
CA MET A 1 -60.08 50.71 -3.86
C MET A 1 -60.08 49.69 -2.72
N ARG A 2 -60.36 50.17 -1.50
CA ARG A 2 -60.40 49.40 -0.23
C ARG A 2 -61.80 48.84 -0.02
N LEU A 3 -61.91 47.67 0.63
CA LEU A 3 -62.98 47.17 1.52
C LEU A 3 -62.80 45.64 1.62
N GLY A 4 -62.75 44.94 2.75
CA GLY A 4 -62.83 45.25 4.18
C GLY A 4 -63.04 43.91 4.94
N SER A 5 -62.62 43.79 6.20
CA SER A 5 -63.27 43.00 7.27
C SER A 5 -62.37 42.87 8.52
N MET A 6 -63.01 43.01 9.68
CA MET A 6 -62.45 42.97 11.05
C MET A 6 -62.28 41.53 11.61
N VAL A 7 -61.20 41.32 12.39
CA VAL A 7 -61.04 40.47 13.62
C VAL A 7 -61.06 38.93 13.42
N PRO A 8 -60.19 38.09 14.05
CA PRO A 8 -59.86 37.96 15.50
C PRO A 8 -58.34 37.94 15.82
N GLY A 9 -57.83 38.20 17.03
CA GLY A 9 -58.19 37.58 18.32
C GLY A 9 -57.36 36.30 18.50
N GLY A 10 -56.43 36.28 19.46
CA GLY A 10 -55.74 35.04 19.87
C GLY A 10 -54.24 35.20 20.08
N ALA A 11 -53.85 35.47 21.33
CA ALA A 11 -52.48 35.37 21.79
C ALA A 11 -51.99 33.91 21.74
N SER A 12 -50.77 33.78 21.22
CA SER A 12 -49.81 32.67 21.31
C SER A 12 -50.09 31.60 22.38
N LEU A 13 -50.31 30.35 21.94
CA LEU A 13 -49.83 29.09 22.55
C LEU A 13 -50.30 27.90 21.68
N MET A 14 -49.65 27.70 20.54
CA MET A 14 -49.65 26.41 19.85
C MET A 14 -48.33 25.70 20.16
N THR A 15 -48.33 24.88 21.21
CA THR A 15 -47.33 23.86 21.40
C THR A 15 -47.51 22.78 20.33
N GLN A 16 -46.39 22.53 19.64
CA GLN A 16 -46.17 21.70 18.47
C GLN A 16 -46.53 20.21 18.70
N PRO A 17 -46.97 19.47 17.66
CA PRO A 17 -47.43 18.08 17.80
C PRO A 17 -46.31 17.10 18.16
N ASP A 18 -46.73 16.09 18.91
CA ASP A 18 -46.00 14.96 19.48
C ASP A 18 -44.99 14.31 18.50
N ARG A 19 -43.70 14.69 18.63
CA ARG A 19 -42.61 14.03 17.90
C ARG A 19 -42.25 12.75 18.66
N LEU A 20 -42.69 11.59 18.15
CA LEU A 20 -42.23 10.29 18.63
C LEU A 20 -40.70 10.29 18.74
N PRO A 21 -40.11 9.93 19.90
CA PRO A 21 -38.67 10.01 20.11
C PRO A 21 -37.91 9.14 19.10
N THR A 22 -36.81 9.66 18.56
CA THR A 22 -35.92 8.92 17.64
C THR A 22 -35.46 7.59 18.27
N MET A 23 -35.27 6.53 17.47
CA MET A 23 -34.90 5.19 17.96
C MET A 23 -33.73 5.19 18.96
N ARG A 24 -32.72 6.02 18.74
CA ARG A 24 -31.57 6.17 19.66
C ARG A 24 -31.95 6.82 20.99
N GLN A 25 -32.95 7.69 20.99
CA GLN A 25 -33.47 8.36 22.17
C GLN A 25 -34.40 7.43 22.97
N ARG A 26 -35.22 6.62 22.29
CA ARG A 26 -35.96 5.50 22.90
C ARG A 26 -35.01 4.50 23.55
N ALA A 27 -33.95 4.10 22.82
CA ALA A 27 -32.92 3.24 23.37
C ALA A 27 -32.26 3.88 24.60
N LYS A 28 -31.91 5.17 24.59
CA LYS A 28 -31.37 5.87 25.77
C LYS A 28 -32.32 5.87 26.98
N GLN A 29 -33.64 5.83 26.74
CA GLN A 29 -34.67 5.80 27.78
C GLN A 29 -34.94 4.39 28.34
N GLY A 30 -34.19 3.36 27.89
CA GLY A 30 -34.35 1.99 28.36
C GLY A 30 -35.36 1.15 27.56
N ASP A 31 -35.82 1.66 26.41
CA ASP A 31 -36.75 0.93 25.55
C ASP A 31 -36.08 -0.33 24.96
N ARG A 32 -36.59 -1.49 25.38
CA ARG A 32 -36.03 -2.82 25.08
C ARG A 32 -36.02 -3.12 23.58
N GLU A 33 -37.07 -2.71 22.85
CA GLU A 33 -37.15 -2.95 21.40
C GLU A 33 -36.13 -2.09 20.65
N ALA A 34 -35.97 -0.84 21.07
CA ALA A 34 -35.03 0.07 20.45
C ALA A 34 -33.56 -0.38 20.64
N ILE A 35 -33.20 -0.89 21.83
CA ILE A 35 -31.87 -1.44 22.11
C ILE A 35 -31.61 -2.70 21.26
N THR A 36 -32.59 -3.61 21.23
CA THR A 36 -32.51 -4.86 20.45
C THR A 36 -32.27 -4.56 18.97
N LEU A 37 -32.99 -3.59 18.42
CA LEU A 37 -32.92 -3.23 17.00
C LEU A 37 -31.58 -2.53 16.66
N LEU A 38 -31.03 -1.72 17.57
CA LEU A 38 -29.71 -1.11 17.41
C LEU A 38 -28.58 -2.14 17.43
N VAL A 39 -28.61 -3.10 18.37
CA VAL A 39 -27.63 -4.19 18.44
C VAL A 39 -27.68 -5.05 17.17
N ARG A 40 -28.90 -5.44 16.73
CA ARG A 40 -29.10 -6.16 15.47
C ARG A 40 -28.49 -5.39 14.29
N ARG A 41 -28.75 -4.09 14.19
CA ARG A 41 -28.23 -3.24 13.11
C ARG A 41 -26.70 -3.14 13.13
N ALA A 42 -26.09 -3.04 14.31
CA ALA A 42 -24.64 -2.95 14.45
C ALA A 42 -23.90 -4.17 13.88
N ILE A 43 -24.56 -5.32 13.90
CA ILE A 43 -23.95 -6.62 13.58
C ILE A 43 -24.48 -7.19 12.26
N ALA A 44 -25.62 -6.71 11.76
CA ALA A 44 -26.28 -7.17 10.54
C ALA A 44 -25.37 -7.18 9.29
N HIS A 45 -24.43 -6.24 9.20
CA HIS A 45 -23.50 -6.11 8.07
C HIS A 45 -22.49 -7.28 7.95
N LYS A 46 -22.49 -8.24 8.88
CA LYS A 46 -21.62 -9.42 8.89
C LYS A 46 -22.36 -10.74 8.64
N HIS A 47 -23.61 -10.70 8.17
CA HIS A 47 -24.46 -11.90 8.02
C HIS A 47 -24.66 -12.68 9.33
N ILE A 48 -24.58 -11.98 10.47
CA ILE A 48 -24.78 -12.55 11.80
C ILE A 48 -26.18 -12.14 12.28
N THR A 49 -26.97 -13.12 12.70
CA THR A 49 -28.28 -12.91 13.33
C THR A 49 -28.10 -12.72 14.82
N ALA A 50 -28.58 -11.61 15.37
CA ALA A 50 -28.51 -11.33 16.80
C ALA A 50 -29.90 -11.44 17.45
N ALA A 51 -30.04 -12.26 18.48
CA ALA A 51 -31.17 -12.22 19.40
C ALA A 51 -30.72 -11.58 20.71
N VAL A 52 -31.56 -10.71 21.28
CA VAL A 52 -31.23 -9.98 22.51
C VAL A 52 -32.33 -10.27 23.51
N VAL A 53 -31.94 -10.77 24.68
CA VAL A 53 -32.81 -11.02 25.81
C VAL A 53 -32.38 -10.08 26.94
N PHE A 54 -33.35 -9.42 27.56
CA PHE A 54 -33.09 -8.46 28.63
C PHE A 54 -33.82 -8.87 29.89
N ASP A 55 -33.05 -9.16 30.94
CA ASP A 55 -33.54 -9.32 32.31
C ASP A 55 -33.14 -8.08 33.13
N ALA A 56 -33.83 -7.77 34.22
CA ALA A 56 -33.93 -6.46 34.87
C ALA A 56 -32.65 -5.59 34.94
N THR A 57 -31.45 -6.18 35.06
CA THR A 57 -30.13 -5.51 35.05
C THR A 57 -29.08 -6.18 34.14
N HIS A 58 -29.45 -7.23 33.40
CA HIS A 58 -28.55 -8.05 32.60
C HIS A 58 -29.01 -8.18 31.14
N LEU A 59 -28.08 -7.96 30.21
CA LEU A 59 -28.36 -8.05 28.77
C LEU A 59 -27.67 -9.28 28.18
N ASP A 60 -28.45 -10.28 27.77
CA ASP A 60 -27.96 -11.45 27.05
C ASP A 60 -28.09 -11.25 25.54
N ILE A 61 -26.98 -11.33 24.81
CA ILE A 61 -26.93 -11.19 23.36
C ILE A 61 -26.47 -12.52 22.77
N TYR A 62 -27.34 -13.17 22.00
CA TYR A 62 -27.04 -14.40 21.27
C TYR A 62 -26.77 -14.07 19.81
N LEU A 63 -25.57 -14.43 19.34
CA LEU A 63 -25.11 -14.23 17.98
C LEU A 63 -25.04 -15.58 17.28
N GLU A 64 -25.77 -15.70 16.18
CA GLU A 64 -25.85 -16.90 15.36
C GLU A 64 -25.42 -16.59 13.92
N ALA A 65 -24.55 -17.42 13.35
CA ALA A 65 -24.14 -17.31 11.96
C ALA A 65 -23.77 -18.69 11.38
N GLU A 66 -23.69 -18.78 10.04
CA GLU A 66 -23.31 -20.01 9.33
C GLU A 66 -21.93 -20.56 9.75
N THR A 67 -21.03 -19.67 10.17
CA THR A 67 -19.76 -19.98 10.82
C THR A 67 -19.68 -19.25 12.16
N THR A 68 -18.97 -19.82 13.15
CA THR A 68 -18.88 -19.23 14.49
C THR A 68 -18.40 -17.77 14.42
N PRO A 69 -19.17 -16.80 14.92
CA PRO A 69 -18.81 -15.38 14.85
C PRO A 69 -17.47 -15.09 15.54
N ASP A 70 -16.69 -14.14 15.01
CA ASP A 70 -15.44 -13.71 15.67
C ASP A 70 -15.74 -13.01 17.00
N GLN A 71 -15.23 -13.60 18.10
CA GLN A 71 -15.47 -13.14 19.47
C GLN A 71 -15.00 -11.69 19.70
N GLN A 72 -13.84 -11.31 19.18
CA GLN A 72 -13.26 -9.99 19.44
C GLN A 72 -14.01 -8.90 18.68
N VAL A 73 -14.33 -9.15 17.40
CA VAL A 73 -15.05 -8.19 16.56
C VAL A 73 -16.48 -7.99 17.07
N ALA A 74 -17.19 -9.07 17.38
CA ALA A 74 -18.55 -9.00 17.91
C ALA A 74 -18.61 -8.26 19.25
N THR A 75 -17.73 -8.61 20.19
CA THR A 75 -17.63 -7.97 21.50
C THR A 75 -17.33 -6.48 21.38
N THR A 76 -16.36 -6.10 20.54
CA THR A 76 -15.96 -4.69 20.38
C THR A 76 -17.09 -3.82 19.80
N LEU A 77 -17.81 -4.32 18.79
CA LEU A 77 -18.91 -3.58 18.17
C LEU A 77 -20.09 -3.41 19.14
N ILE A 78 -20.47 -4.48 19.83
CA ILE A 78 -21.54 -4.44 20.84
C ILE A 78 -21.17 -3.49 21.97
N GLN A 79 -19.95 -3.61 22.52
CA GLN A 79 -19.48 -2.76 23.61
C GLN A 79 -19.47 -1.29 23.20
N ARG A 80 -18.99 -0.97 22.00
CA ARG A 80 -18.98 0.40 21.47
C ARG A 80 -20.40 0.97 21.35
N GLU A 81 -21.34 0.20 20.83
CA GLU A 81 -22.72 0.67 20.68
C GLU A 81 -23.40 0.88 22.03
N LEU A 82 -23.26 -0.05 22.98
CA LEU A 82 -23.84 0.06 24.32
C LEU A 82 -23.22 1.22 25.11
N LEU A 83 -21.90 1.42 25.05
CA LEU A 83 -21.24 2.59 25.65
C LEU A 83 -21.69 3.91 25.00
N SER A 84 -21.98 3.91 23.68
CA SER A 84 -22.48 5.11 22.98
C SER A 84 -23.87 5.54 23.44
N LEU A 85 -24.65 4.62 24.02
CA LEU A 85 -25.98 4.89 24.56
C LEU A 85 -25.93 5.54 25.95
N ARG A 86 -24.78 5.53 26.64
CA ARG A 86 -24.60 6.09 28.01
C ARG A 86 -25.71 5.67 28.99
N GLN A 87 -26.21 4.44 28.88
CA GLN A 87 -27.15 3.92 29.86
C GLN A 87 -26.42 3.54 31.14
N THR A 88 -26.83 4.12 32.26
CA THR A 88 -26.35 3.77 33.60
C THR A 88 -27.13 2.62 34.24
N ALA A 89 -28.09 2.03 33.51
CA ALA A 89 -29.00 1.00 34.04
C ALA A 89 -28.54 -0.44 33.77
N ILE A 90 -27.68 -0.65 32.76
CA ILE A 90 -27.17 -1.98 32.41
C ILE A 90 -25.75 -2.09 32.95
N THR A 91 -25.58 -2.90 33.99
CA THR A 91 -24.28 -3.10 34.64
C THR A 91 -23.50 -4.24 34.00
N THR A 92 -24.19 -5.22 33.41
CA THR A 92 -23.57 -6.45 32.90
C THR A 92 -24.22 -6.93 31.62
N VAL A 93 -23.40 -7.33 30.64
CA VAL A 93 -23.81 -7.82 29.33
C VAL A 93 -23.08 -9.13 29.05
N THR A 94 -23.82 -10.18 28.72
CA THR A 94 -23.25 -11.45 28.25
C THR A 94 -23.50 -11.60 26.77
N ILE A 95 -22.46 -11.92 26.02
CA ILE A 95 -22.50 -12.15 24.58
C ILE A 95 -22.14 -13.60 24.31
N ASN A 96 -23.04 -14.32 23.65
CA ASN A 96 -22.91 -15.72 23.30
C ASN A 96 -22.79 -15.83 21.78
N GLY A 97 -21.73 -16.46 21.27
CA GLY A 97 -21.57 -16.72 19.83
C GLY A 97 -21.69 -18.21 19.52
N LYS A 98 -22.57 -18.58 18.58
CA LYS A 98 -22.70 -19.96 18.11
C LYS A 98 -22.83 -20.05 16.59
N GLN A 99 -22.46 -21.21 16.07
CA GLN A 99 -22.75 -21.59 14.69
C GLN A 99 -24.21 -22.06 14.60
N SER A 100 -24.91 -21.76 13.50
CA SER A 100 -26.35 -22.08 13.34
C SER A 100 -26.69 -23.57 13.47
N THR A 101 -25.73 -24.47 13.25
CA THR A 101 -25.89 -25.92 13.38
C THR A 101 -25.49 -26.48 14.75
N ALA A 102 -24.98 -25.63 15.65
CA ALA A 102 -24.42 -26.05 16.94
C ALA A 102 -25.43 -25.86 18.09
N ASN A 103 -25.58 -26.88 18.93
CA ASN A 103 -26.45 -26.85 20.11
C ASN A 103 -25.82 -26.18 21.34
N GLN A 104 -24.53 -25.83 21.28
CA GLN A 104 -23.78 -25.17 22.36
C GLN A 104 -23.05 -23.93 21.83
N PRO A 105 -22.87 -22.87 22.65
CA PRO A 105 -22.13 -21.69 22.25
C PRO A 105 -20.65 -22.02 22.02
N GLY A 106 -20.10 -21.56 20.89
CA GLY A 106 -18.68 -21.68 20.59
C GLY A 106 -17.81 -20.77 21.47
N TRP A 107 -18.41 -19.71 22.01
CA TRP A 107 -17.82 -18.85 23.04
C TRP A 107 -18.89 -18.05 23.77
N VAL A 108 -18.57 -17.64 25.00
CA VAL A 108 -19.39 -16.77 25.85
C VAL A 108 -18.46 -15.70 26.44
N GLN A 109 -18.89 -14.43 26.40
CA GLN A 109 -18.13 -13.29 26.90
C GLN A 109 -19.00 -12.38 27.75
N GLU A 110 -18.62 -12.18 29.01
CA GLU A 110 -19.28 -11.25 29.92
C GLU A 110 -18.53 -9.90 29.95
N LEU A 111 -19.27 -8.80 29.99
CA LEU A 111 -18.78 -7.42 29.96
C LEU A 111 -19.48 -6.60 31.04
N GLN A 112 -18.72 -5.86 31.84
CA GLN A 112 -19.26 -4.88 32.77
C GLN A 112 -19.15 -3.47 32.18
N LEU A 113 -20.22 -2.69 32.26
CA LEU A 113 -20.32 -1.38 31.61
C LEU A 113 -20.03 -0.18 32.54
N ASP A 114 -19.67 -0.41 33.81
CA ASP A 114 -19.44 0.67 34.78
C ASP A 114 -18.14 1.46 34.53
N ALA A 115 -18.30 2.78 34.49
CA ALA A 115 -17.23 3.74 34.21
C ALA A 115 -16.45 4.11 35.49
N VAL A 116 -15.30 3.49 35.76
CA VAL A 116 -14.24 4.06 36.63
C VAL A 116 -12.83 3.67 36.14
N LYS A 117 -11.91 4.65 36.21
CA LYS A 117 -10.45 4.64 35.94
C LYS A 117 -9.73 3.29 36.05
N PRO A 118 -8.68 3.04 35.24
CA PRO A 118 -7.98 1.77 35.20
C PRO A 118 -7.27 1.50 36.53
N LYS A 119 -7.90 0.69 37.38
CA LYS A 119 -7.25 0.02 38.49
C LYS A 119 -6.52 -1.17 37.90
N VAL A 120 -5.19 -1.18 38.03
CA VAL A 120 -4.34 -2.34 37.73
C VAL A 120 -4.82 -3.48 38.63
N ALA A 121 -5.69 -4.33 38.07
CA ALA A 121 -6.12 -5.57 38.67
C ALA A 121 -5.28 -6.68 38.06
N THR A 122 -4.41 -7.26 38.88
CA THR A 122 -3.61 -8.43 38.57
C THR A 122 -4.54 -9.62 38.33
N LEU A 123 -5.00 -9.78 37.08
CA LEU A 123 -5.70 -10.98 36.65
C LEU A 123 -4.68 -12.12 36.51
N ARG A 124 -4.72 -13.08 37.44
CA ARG A 124 -4.23 -14.43 37.16
C ARG A 124 -5.11 -15.01 36.05
N GLN A 125 -4.63 -14.92 34.82
CA GLN A 125 -5.24 -15.57 33.67
C GLN A 125 -5.03 -17.10 33.80
N PRO A 126 -6.03 -17.96 33.57
CA PRO A 126 -5.73 -19.33 33.14
C PRO A 126 -4.86 -19.21 31.89
N PRO A 127 -3.91 -20.14 31.61
CA PRO A 127 -2.93 -19.93 30.57
C PRO A 127 -3.65 -19.68 29.24
N ARG A 128 -3.78 -18.40 28.88
CA ARG A 128 -4.07 -17.98 27.53
C ARG A 128 -3.02 -18.72 26.72
N SER A 129 -3.45 -19.48 25.71
CA SER A 129 -2.56 -19.79 24.60
C SER A 129 -2.04 -18.44 24.14
N ARG A 130 -0.85 -18.09 24.64
CA ARG A 130 -0.15 -16.88 24.31
C ARG A 130 0.02 -17.05 22.82
N LYS A 131 -0.77 -16.32 22.02
CA LYS A 131 -0.39 -16.09 20.62
C LYS A 131 1.04 -15.64 20.75
N GLN A 132 1.96 -16.55 20.42
CA GLN A 132 3.37 -16.32 20.68
C GLN A 132 3.64 -14.97 20.04
N PRO A 133 4.25 -14.00 20.77
CA PRO A 133 4.75 -12.82 20.07
C PRO A 133 5.51 -13.36 18.86
N PHE A 134 5.29 -12.82 17.68
CA PHE A 134 6.06 -13.21 16.50
C PHE A 134 7.52 -12.88 16.81
N THR A 135 8.21 -13.85 17.40
CA THR A 135 9.61 -13.79 17.76
C THR A 135 10.31 -14.42 16.61
N LEU A 136 10.73 -13.58 15.66
CA LEU A 136 11.60 -13.99 14.59
C LEU A 136 12.94 -14.36 15.25
N THR A 137 13.18 -15.66 15.46
CA THR A 137 14.43 -16.12 16.08
C THR A 137 15.55 -16.14 15.04
N LEU A 138 16.81 -16.10 15.49
CA LEU A 138 17.96 -16.25 14.59
C LEU A 138 17.90 -17.60 13.85
N ASN A 139 17.36 -18.65 14.48
CA ASN A 139 17.17 -19.94 13.85
C ASN A 139 16.11 -19.89 12.75
N ASP A 140 15.02 -19.14 12.94
CA ASP A 140 14.00 -18.95 11.90
C ASP A 140 14.57 -18.21 10.68
N VAL A 141 15.37 -17.16 10.91
CA VAL A 141 16.11 -16.46 9.85
C VAL A 141 17.04 -17.42 9.13
N TRP A 142 17.85 -18.18 9.88
CA TRP A 142 18.80 -19.13 9.31
C TRP A 142 18.11 -20.19 8.45
N HIS A 143 17.03 -20.80 8.94
CA HIS A 143 16.26 -21.80 8.19
C HIS A 143 15.59 -21.20 6.95
N PHE A 144 15.15 -19.94 6.99
CA PHE A 144 14.64 -19.24 5.83
C PHE A 144 15.74 -18.98 4.79
N LEU A 145 16.88 -18.43 5.22
CA LEU A 145 18.02 -18.12 4.36
C LEU A 145 18.67 -19.39 3.76
N ALA A 146 18.65 -20.50 4.51
CA ALA A 146 19.15 -21.80 4.05
C ALA A 146 18.39 -22.35 2.82
N ARG A 147 17.24 -21.77 2.45
CA ARG A 147 16.50 -22.09 1.21
C ARG A 147 17.14 -21.47 -0.04
N PHE A 148 18.17 -20.64 0.12
CA PHE A 148 18.76 -19.89 -0.98
C PHE A 148 20.26 -20.19 -1.11
N HIS A 149 20.76 -20.07 -2.34
CA HIS A 149 22.17 -20.16 -2.60
C HIS A 149 22.85 -18.88 -2.07
N PRO A 150 23.79 -18.97 -1.12
CA PRO A 150 24.26 -17.83 -0.33
C PRO A 150 24.88 -16.74 -1.22
N PHE A 151 25.68 -17.14 -2.22
CA PHE A 151 26.30 -16.19 -3.16
C PHE A 151 25.28 -15.51 -4.07
N LYS A 152 24.24 -16.22 -4.52
CA LYS A 152 23.23 -15.64 -5.41
C LYS A 152 22.34 -14.67 -4.65
N LEU A 153 21.88 -15.08 -3.47
CA LEU A 153 21.08 -14.22 -2.62
C LEU A 153 21.89 -12.98 -2.17
N GLY A 154 23.13 -13.17 -1.72
CA GLY A 154 24.00 -12.07 -1.31
C GLY A 154 24.21 -11.06 -2.42
N PHE A 155 24.44 -11.52 -3.66
CA PHE A 155 24.61 -10.63 -4.80
C PHE A 155 23.33 -9.88 -5.18
N VAL A 156 22.17 -10.54 -5.19
CA VAL A 156 20.90 -9.84 -5.47
C VAL A 156 20.54 -8.85 -4.36
N VAL A 157 20.81 -9.17 -3.10
CA VAL A 157 20.61 -8.23 -1.98
C VAL A 157 21.54 -7.03 -2.12
N PHE A 158 22.81 -7.25 -2.50
CA PHE A 158 23.73 -6.16 -2.80
C PHE A 158 23.17 -5.24 -3.91
N LEU A 159 22.67 -5.82 -5.01
CA LEU A 159 22.02 -5.05 -6.07
C LEU A 159 20.75 -4.34 -5.57
N ALA A 160 19.92 -4.99 -4.75
CA ALA A 160 18.71 -4.36 -4.21
C ALA A 160 19.06 -3.12 -3.36
N LEU A 161 20.10 -3.20 -2.53
CA LEU A 161 20.60 -2.06 -1.77
C LEU A 161 21.19 -0.99 -2.69
N TYR A 162 21.99 -1.38 -3.67
CA TYR A 162 22.52 -0.47 -4.68
C TYR A 162 21.41 0.29 -5.42
N GLY A 163 20.35 -0.38 -5.85
CA GLY A 163 19.19 0.27 -6.47
C GLY A 163 18.41 1.15 -5.51
N LEU A 164 18.25 0.74 -4.25
CA LEU A 164 17.52 1.52 -3.24
C LEU A 164 18.22 2.86 -2.91
N PHE A 165 19.54 2.83 -2.71
CA PHE A 165 20.32 4.04 -2.44
C PHE A 165 20.63 4.82 -3.72
N GLY A 166 20.81 4.12 -4.83
CA GLY A 166 21.10 4.73 -6.12
C GLY A 166 19.91 5.48 -6.69
N ALA A 167 18.70 4.92 -6.65
CA ALA A 167 17.50 5.53 -7.22
C ALA A 167 17.20 6.93 -6.64
N SER A 168 17.53 7.18 -5.37
CA SER A 168 17.42 8.51 -4.77
C SER A 168 18.47 9.50 -5.27
N ASN A 169 19.61 9.01 -5.75
CA ASN A 169 20.74 9.80 -6.25
C ASN A 169 20.70 9.97 -7.78
N TYR A 170 19.79 9.30 -8.49
CA TYR A 170 19.59 9.45 -9.94
C TYR A 170 18.85 10.76 -10.28
N THR A 171 19.48 11.89 -9.95
CA THR A 171 19.04 13.25 -10.27
C THR A 171 20.14 13.97 -11.06
N VAL A 172 19.79 15.06 -11.75
CA VAL A 172 20.76 15.89 -12.49
C VAL A 172 21.82 16.44 -11.53
N ASP A 173 21.40 16.99 -10.39
CA ASP A 173 22.32 17.49 -9.37
C ASP A 173 23.24 16.39 -8.81
N GLY A 174 22.67 15.21 -8.50
CA GLY A 174 23.44 14.07 -8.00
C GLY A 174 24.51 13.60 -8.97
N PHE A 175 24.24 13.68 -10.28
CA PHE A 175 25.19 13.39 -11.35
C PHE A 175 26.31 14.45 -11.41
N LEU A 176 25.96 15.74 -11.42
CA LEU A 176 26.92 16.85 -11.51
C LEU A 176 27.84 16.93 -10.29
N GLU A 177 27.33 16.64 -9.09
CA GLU A 177 28.12 16.61 -7.86
C GLU A 177 29.07 15.40 -7.81
N GLY A 178 28.92 14.42 -8.70
CA GLY A 178 29.72 13.20 -8.71
C GLY A 178 29.61 12.39 -7.40
N SER A 179 28.50 12.59 -6.69
CA SER A 179 28.29 12.09 -5.32
C SER A 179 28.32 10.56 -5.23
N ASP A 180 28.07 9.86 -6.33
CA ASP A 180 28.07 8.40 -6.40
C ASP A 180 29.04 7.85 -7.47
N ARG A 181 30.28 7.58 -7.04
CA ARG A 181 31.38 7.08 -7.89
C ARG A 181 31.06 5.77 -8.61
N VAL A 182 30.16 4.95 -8.05
CA VAL A 182 29.76 3.67 -8.66
C VAL A 182 28.79 3.89 -9.81
N MET A 183 27.88 4.87 -9.67
CA MET A 183 26.97 5.27 -10.75
C MET A 183 27.76 5.82 -11.95
N MET A 184 28.73 6.69 -11.68
CA MET A 184 29.58 7.28 -12.73
C MET A 184 30.41 6.23 -13.48
N PHE A 185 30.83 5.17 -12.79
CA PHE A 185 31.52 4.05 -13.45
C PHE A 185 30.59 3.32 -14.44
N LEU A 186 29.38 2.95 -14.02
CA LEU A 186 28.43 2.28 -14.92
C LEU A 186 27.96 3.20 -16.05
N HIS A 187 27.74 4.48 -15.77
CA HIS A 187 27.46 5.48 -16.80
C HIS A 187 28.55 5.50 -17.87
N GLY A 188 29.83 5.53 -17.48
CA GLY A 188 30.95 5.48 -18.44
C GLY A 188 30.96 4.21 -19.31
N VAL A 189 30.57 3.05 -18.75
CA VAL A 189 30.41 1.81 -19.53
C VAL A 189 29.23 1.91 -20.49
N ASN A 190 28.09 2.41 -20.01
CA ASN A 190 26.88 2.59 -20.81
C ASN A 190 27.10 3.55 -21.98
N LEU A 191 27.89 4.59 -21.75
CA LEU A 191 28.22 5.63 -22.72
C LEU A 191 28.98 5.08 -23.94
N ILE A 192 29.78 4.02 -23.78
CA ILE A 192 30.41 3.34 -24.93
C ILE A 192 29.33 2.81 -25.88
N PHE A 193 28.28 2.19 -25.34
CA PHE A 193 27.17 1.68 -26.14
C PHE A 193 26.30 2.82 -26.73
N HIS A 194 26.23 3.95 -26.02
CA HIS A 194 25.61 5.16 -26.51
C HIS A 194 26.31 5.69 -27.77
N GLU A 195 27.61 5.95 -27.71
CA GLU A 195 28.37 6.47 -28.86
C GLU A 195 28.37 5.48 -30.04
N ALA A 196 28.46 4.18 -29.73
CA ALA A 196 28.34 3.14 -30.74
C ALA A 196 26.97 3.16 -31.41
N GLY A 197 25.90 3.48 -30.67
CA GLY A 197 24.54 3.56 -31.18
C GLY A 197 24.35 4.60 -32.26
N HIS A 198 24.93 5.79 -32.09
CA HIS A 198 24.95 6.82 -33.14
C HIS A 198 25.62 6.29 -34.41
N THR A 199 26.77 5.62 -34.26
CA THR A 199 27.51 5.07 -35.40
C THR A 199 26.72 3.98 -36.13
N ILE A 200 26.11 3.05 -35.39
CA ILE A 200 25.32 1.94 -35.94
C ILE A 200 24.10 2.45 -36.71
N LEU A 201 23.45 3.50 -36.20
CA LEU A 201 22.20 4.02 -36.78
C LEU A 201 22.37 5.25 -37.67
N ALA A 202 23.61 5.64 -37.99
CA ALA A 202 23.91 6.79 -38.85
C ALA A 202 23.23 6.73 -40.23
N GLY A 203 23.07 5.54 -40.81
CA GLY A 203 22.46 5.34 -42.12
C GLY A 203 20.93 5.45 -42.16
N PHE A 204 20.25 5.56 -41.02
CA PHE A 204 18.79 5.47 -40.92
C PHE A 204 18.10 6.84 -40.78
N GLY A 205 18.82 7.93 -41.07
CA GLY A 205 18.34 9.30 -40.97
C GLY A 205 18.65 9.95 -39.62
N GLN A 206 18.55 11.28 -39.57
CA GLN A 206 19.01 12.08 -38.42
C GLN A 206 18.31 11.73 -37.11
N PHE A 207 16.99 11.54 -37.13
CA PHE A 207 16.24 11.18 -35.93
C PHE A 207 16.72 9.85 -35.33
N LEU A 208 16.86 8.80 -36.15
CA LEU A 208 17.31 7.48 -35.69
C LEU A 208 18.80 7.45 -35.34
N HIS A 209 19.62 8.23 -36.02
CA HIS A 209 21.02 8.42 -35.66
C HIS A 209 21.13 8.99 -34.23
N ILE A 210 20.41 10.07 -33.93
CA ILE A 210 20.45 10.75 -32.62
C ILE A 210 19.79 9.88 -31.54
N LEU A 211 18.60 9.32 -31.81
CA LEU A 211 17.96 8.38 -30.89
C LEU A 211 18.82 7.13 -30.64
N GLY A 212 19.66 6.78 -31.61
CA GLY A 212 20.43 5.56 -31.61
C GLY A 212 21.34 5.39 -30.41
N GLY A 213 21.86 6.49 -29.84
CA GLY A 213 22.69 6.41 -28.65
C GLY A 213 21.94 5.86 -27.44
N SER A 214 20.91 6.59 -26.99
CA SER A 214 20.07 6.14 -25.87
C SER A 214 19.37 4.80 -26.15
N LEU A 215 19.00 4.55 -27.41
CA LEU A 215 18.37 3.28 -27.81
C LEU A 215 19.32 2.09 -27.63
N MET A 216 20.54 2.16 -28.15
CA MET A 216 21.49 1.03 -28.07
C MET A 216 22.01 0.85 -26.65
N GLN A 217 22.19 1.94 -25.91
CA GLN A 217 22.51 1.92 -24.48
C GLN A 217 21.52 1.05 -23.68
N VAL A 218 20.21 1.14 -23.96
CA VAL A 218 19.19 0.31 -23.29
C VAL A 218 19.02 -1.07 -23.94
N MET A 219 19.09 -1.15 -25.27
CA MET A 219 18.81 -2.39 -26.01
C MET A 219 19.87 -3.47 -25.82
N VAL A 220 21.15 -3.10 -25.74
CA VAL A 220 22.24 -4.07 -25.55
C VAL A 220 22.05 -4.92 -24.28
N PRO A 221 21.90 -4.34 -23.07
CA PRO A 221 21.66 -5.13 -21.87
C PRO A 221 20.31 -5.86 -21.92
N ALA A 222 19.29 -5.29 -22.58
CA ALA A 222 17.98 -5.95 -22.73
C ALA A 222 18.07 -7.24 -23.58
N VAL A 223 18.85 -7.21 -24.67
CA VAL A 223 19.11 -8.38 -25.51
C VAL A 223 19.91 -9.44 -24.74
N ILE A 224 20.90 -9.03 -23.94
CA ILE A 224 21.66 -9.95 -23.07
C ILE A 224 20.72 -10.60 -22.04
N ALA A 225 19.83 -9.83 -21.42
CA ALA A 225 18.83 -10.36 -20.50
C ALA A 225 17.90 -11.36 -21.20
N GLY A 226 17.40 -11.01 -22.38
CA GLY A 226 16.59 -11.90 -23.22
C GLY A 226 17.30 -13.19 -23.59
N TYR A 227 18.58 -13.11 -23.97
CA TYR A 227 19.40 -14.30 -24.27
C TYR A 227 19.49 -15.26 -23.07
N PHE A 228 19.70 -14.75 -21.86
CA PHE A 228 19.72 -15.58 -20.66
C PHE A 228 18.35 -16.20 -20.34
N VAL A 229 17.26 -15.48 -20.59
CA VAL A 229 15.90 -16.02 -20.44
C VAL A 229 15.66 -17.16 -21.43
N VAL A 230 16.02 -16.98 -22.71
CA VAL A 230 15.86 -18.00 -23.76
C VAL A 230 16.70 -19.24 -23.47
N THR A 231 17.92 -19.06 -22.96
CA THR A 231 18.82 -20.16 -22.56
C THR A 231 18.50 -20.74 -21.17
N ARG A 232 17.37 -20.37 -20.56
CA ARG A 232 16.89 -20.83 -19.24
C ARG A 232 17.80 -20.46 -18.07
N GLN A 233 18.74 -19.55 -18.25
CA GLN A 233 19.61 -19.01 -17.21
C GLN A 233 18.93 -17.83 -16.48
N MET A 234 17.77 -18.10 -15.88
CA MET A 234 16.87 -17.05 -15.40
C MET A 234 17.48 -16.13 -14.33
N TYR A 235 18.35 -16.67 -13.47
CA TYR A 235 19.06 -15.85 -12.50
C TYR A 235 19.97 -14.82 -13.19
N ALA A 236 20.78 -15.23 -14.17
CA ALA A 236 21.63 -14.32 -14.95
C ALA A 236 20.79 -13.32 -15.76
N GLY A 237 19.65 -13.76 -16.30
CA GLY A 237 18.69 -12.88 -16.96
C GLY A 237 18.15 -11.79 -16.05
N ALA A 238 17.83 -12.11 -14.79
CA ALA A 238 17.41 -11.12 -13.80
C ALA A 238 18.53 -10.10 -13.49
N ILE A 239 19.78 -10.55 -13.36
CA ILE A 239 20.92 -9.63 -13.15
C ILE A 239 21.11 -8.70 -14.36
N ALA A 240 21.07 -9.23 -15.58
CA ALA A 240 21.17 -8.42 -16.80
C ALA A 240 19.97 -7.45 -16.95
N LEU A 241 18.79 -7.83 -16.47
CA LEU A 241 17.63 -6.94 -16.44
C LEU A 241 17.82 -5.77 -15.46
N CYS A 242 18.51 -5.96 -14.32
CA CYS A 242 18.92 -4.85 -13.45
C CYS A 242 19.81 -3.84 -14.21
N TRP A 243 20.71 -4.31 -15.06
CA TRP A 243 21.54 -3.43 -15.89
C TRP A 243 20.71 -2.66 -16.93
N THR A 244 19.71 -3.30 -17.54
CA THR A 244 18.76 -2.63 -18.45
C THR A 244 17.99 -1.54 -17.72
N ALA A 245 17.49 -1.84 -16.51
CA ALA A 245 16.76 -0.90 -15.67
C ALA A 245 17.62 0.31 -15.26
N GLN A 246 18.88 0.07 -14.92
CA GLN A 246 19.85 1.13 -14.62
C GLN A 246 20.10 2.04 -15.83
N ASN A 247 20.16 1.48 -17.04
CA ASN A 247 20.28 2.28 -18.26
C ASN A 247 19.06 3.19 -18.49
N LEU A 248 17.85 2.74 -18.13
CA LEU A 248 16.66 3.59 -18.18
C LEU A 248 16.72 4.75 -17.18
N TRP A 249 17.29 4.54 -15.99
CA TRP A 249 17.54 5.64 -15.05
C TRP A 249 18.58 6.63 -15.57
N ASP A 250 19.66 6.13 -16.16
CA ASP A 250 20.72 6.95 -16.75
C ASP A 250 20.16 7.84 -17.89
N VAL A 251 19.46 7.22 -18.85
CA VAL A 251 18.75 7.93 -19.92
C VAL A 251 17.70 8.89 -19.37
N SER A 252 17.05 8.57 -18.25
CA SER A 252 16.06 9.47 -17.63
C SER A 252 16.66 10.79 -17.16
N ILE A 253 17.89 10.78 -16.64
CA ILE A 253 18.60 12.01 -16.26
C ILE A 253 18.91 12.81 -17.52
N TYR A 254 19.41 12.13 -18.55
CA TYR A 254 19.75 12.77 -19.82
C TYR A 254 18.51 13.41 -20.51
N ILE A 255 17.34 12.77 -20.44
CA ILE A 255 16.08 13.35 -20.90
C ILE A 255 15.71 14.59 -20.08
N LYS A 256 15.79 14.52 -18.74
CA LYS A 256 15.41 15.63 -17.85
C LYS A 256 16.30 16.85 -18.02
N ASP A 257 17.51 16.68 -18.51
CA ASP A 257 18.44 17.78 -18.80
C ASP A 257 18.22 18.42 -20.18
N ALA A 258 17.25 17.96 -20.99
CA ALA A 258 17.10 18.40 -22.37
C ALA A 258 16.91 19.93 -22.54
N GLN A 259 16.25 20.62 -21.60
CA GLN A 259 16.14 22.08 -21.65
C GLN A 259 17.41 22.79 -21.14
N GLU A 260 17.94 22.36 -19.99
CA GLU A 260 19.04 23.04 -19.31
C GLU A 260 20.39 22.77 -19.97
N ARG A 261 20.60 21.55 -20.48
CA ARG A 261 21.83 21.07 -21.13
C ARG A 261 23.05 21.29 -20.24
N SER A 262 22.87 21.03 -18.94
CA SER A 262 23.89 21.19 -17.91
C SER A 262 24.86 20.02 -17.84
N LEU A 263 24.48 18.85 -18.37
CA LEU A 263 25.29 17.64 -18.31
C LEU A 263 26.52 17.76 -19.23
N PRO A 264 27.73 17.38 -18.74
CA PRO A 264 28.93 17.39 -19.56
C PRO A 264 28.86 16.31 -20.63
N LEU A 265 28.86 16.71 -21.91
CA LEU A 265 28.82 15.80 -23.05
C LEU A 265 30.23 15.34 -23.46
N LEU A 266 30.32 14.11 -23.99
CA LEU A 266 31.53 13.65 -24.68
C LEU A 266 31.74 14.48 -25.94
N GLY A 267 32.88 15.17 -26.03
CA GLY A 267 33.19 16.11 -27.10
C GLY A 267 32.91 17.59 -26.77
N GLY A 268 32.38 17.86 -25.58
CA GLY A 268 32.22 19.23 -25.03
C GLY A 268 30.98 19.98 -25.55
N GLU A 269 30.93 21.28 -25.29
CA GLU A 269 29.75 22.15 -25.55
C GLU A 269 29.38 22.29 -27.03
N ALA A 270 30.28 21.92 -27.94
CA ALA A 270 30.03 21.98 -29.38
C ALA A 270 29.19 20.80 -29.90
N VAL A 271 28.96 19.78 -29.06
CA VAL A 271 28.19 18.59 -29.41
C VAL A 271 26.71 18.84 -29.20
N LEU A 272 25.89 18.36 -30.13
CA LEU A 272 24.45 18.44 -30.06
C LEU A 272 23.94 17.57 -28.90
N HIS A 273 23.12 18.14 -28.02
CA HIS A 273 22.46 17.39 -26.97
C HIS A 273 21.27 16.60 -27.56
N ASP A 274 21.34 15.27 -27.52
CA ASP A 274 20.43 14.40 -28.28
C ASP A 274 18.97 14.61 -27.88
N TRP A 275 18.66 14.55 -26.59
CA TRP A 275 17.28 14.70 -26.12
C TRP A 275 16.73 16.10 -26.29
N HIS A 276 17.58 17.13 -26.34
CA HIS A 276 17.14 18.47 -26.73
C HIS A 276 16.62 18.44 -28.17
N PHE A 277 17.40 17.88 -29.11
CA PHE A 277 17.00 17.74 -30.50
C PHE A 277 15.74 16.88 -30.65
N LEU A 278 15.72 15.68 -30.05
CA LEU A 278 14.60 14.75 -30.18
C LEU A 278 13.29 15.34 -29.65
N LEU A 279 13.32 15.96 -28.47
CA LEU A 279 12.11 16.56 -27.90
C LEU A 279 11.71 17.84 -28.63
N LEU A 280 12.67 18.59 -29.19
CA LEU A 280 12.35 19.76 -30.01
C LEU A 280 11.64 19.35 -31.31
N ASP A 281 12.18 18.33 -32.01
CA ASP A 281 11.61 17.77 -33.24
C ASP A 281 10.21 17.18 -33.01
N LEU A 282 9.99 16.56 -31.84
CA LEU A 282 8.69 16.03 -31.43
C LEU A 282 7.74 17.09 -30.84
N HIS A 283 8.15 18.36 -30.73
CA HIS A 283 7.41 19.42 -30.05
C HIS A 283 7.05 19.13 -28.58
N LEU A 284 7.89 18.34 -27.89
CA LEU A 284 7.74 17.92 -26.49
C LEU A 284 8.80 18.50 -25.55
N LEU A 285 9.65 19.42 -26.01
CA LEU A 285 10.77 19.96 -25.21
C LEU A 285 10.34 20.49 -23.83
N ALA A 286 9.21 21.18 -23.74
CA ALA A 286 8.67 21.70 -22.48
C ALA A 286 8.23 20.61 -21.47
N HIS A 287 8.18 19.34 -21.91
CA HIS A 287 7.75 18.18 -21.11
C HIS A 287 8.92 17.22 -20.81
N ASP A 288 10.17 17.66 -20.97
CA ASP A 288 11.38 16.88 -20.68
C ASP A 288 11.35 16.19 -19.31
N GLN A 289 10.93 16.90 -18.25
CA GLN A 289 10.79 16.34 -16.90
C GLN A 289 9.79 15.19 -16.83
N LEU A 290 8.67 15.30 -17.57
CA LEU A 290 7.65 14.26 -17.61
C LEU A 290 8.14 13.04 -18.38
N VAL A 291 8.74 13.25 -19.57
CA VAL A 291 9.26 12.15 -20.40
C VAL A 291 10.37 11.40 -19.66
N GLY A 292 11.30 12.14 -19.05
CA GLY A 292 12.34 11.55 -18.21
C GLY A 292 11.75 10.89 -16.96
N GLY A 293 10.71 11.47 -16.35
CA GLY A 293 9.97 10.84 -15.25
C GLY A 293 9.36 9.49 -15.62
N VAL A 294 8.81 9.36 -16.83
CA VAL A 294 8.29 8.09 -17.36
C VAL A 294 9.42 7.07 -17.54
N ALA A 295 10.55 7.47 -18.15
CA ALA A 295 11.71 6.59 -18.29
C ALA A 295 12.24 6.10 -16.92
N PHE A 296 12.30 7.01 -15.94
CA PHE A 296 12.71 6.67 -14.57
C PHE A 296 11.74 5.70 -13.88
N PHE A 297 10.43 5.92 -14.06
CA PHE A 297 9.40 5.03 -13.53
C PHE A 297 9.48 3.63 -14.14
N LEU A 298 9.60 3.54 -15.47
CA LEU A 298 9.78 2.29 -16.18
C LEU A 298 11.03 1.55 -15.71
N GLY A 299 12.16 2.25 -15.60
CA GLY A 299 13.40 1.72 -15.04
C GLY A 299 13.19 1.17 -13.63
N SER A 300 12.48 1.90 -12.77
CA SER A 300 12.21 1.50 -11.38
C SER A 300 11.34 0.23 -11.30
N VAL A 301 10.31 0.14 -12.13
CA VAL A 301 9.45 -1.05 -12.23
C VAL A 301 10.25 -2.25 -12.72
N LEU A 302 11.06 -2.07 -13.76
CA LEU A 302 11.91 -3.13 -14.31
C LEU A 302 12.95 -3.60 -13.28
N TYR A 303 13.54 -2.67 -12.53
CA TYR A 303 14.49 -2.98 -11.47
C TYR A 303 13.83 -3.82 -10.38
N LEU A 304 12.64 -3.43 -9.93
CA LEU A 304 11.90 -4.18 -8.91
C LEU A 304 11.58 -5.61 -9.39
N ILE A 305 11.11 -5.75 -10.62
CA ILE A 305 10.86 -7.06 -11.25
C ILE A 305 12.16 -7.89 -11.26
N ALA A 306 13.27 -7.29 -11.69
CA ALA A 306 14.57 -7.95 -11.75
C ALA A 306 15.04 -8.42 -10.36
N ILE A 307 14.88 -7.62 -9.31
CA ILE A 307 15.22 -8.02 -7.93
C ILE A 307 14.32 -9.16 -7.45
N VAL A 308 13.01 -9.08 -7.67
CA VAL A 308 12.07 -10.16 -7.26
C VAL A 308 12.40 -11.47 -7.99
N CYS A 309 12.64 -11.41 -9.31
CA CYS A 309 13.09 -12.56 -10.09
C CYS A 309 14.45 -13.08 -9.59
N GLY A 310 15.42 -12.21 -9.32
CA GLY A 310 16.73 -12.57 -8.81
C GLY A 310 16.64 -13.33 -7.48
N ILE A 311 15.83 -12.85 -6.53
CA ILE A 311 15.58 -13.53 -5.25
C ILE A 311 14.90 -14.88 -5.49
N TYR A 312 13.89 -14.93 -6.36
CA TYR A 312 13.17 -16.16 -6.68
C TYR A 312 14.09 -17.24 -7.25
N TYR A 313 14.92 -16.91 -8.24
CA TYR A 313 15.87 -17.83 -8.87
C TYR A 313 17.18 -18.03 -8.09
N ALA A 314 17.37 -17.33 -6.98
CA ALA A 314 18.44 -17.61 -6.02
C ALA A 314 18.09 -18.77 -5.07
N ARG A 315 16.84 -19.26 -5.06
CA ARG A 315 16.43 -20.42 -4.26
C ARG A 315 17.23 -21.65 -4.67
N LEU A 316 17.63 -22.45 -3.69
CA LEU A 316 18.15 -23.79 -3.95
C LEU A 316 16.95 -24.63 -4.44
N GLU A 317 17.07 -25.20 -5.63
CA GLU A 317 16.12 -26.21 -6.09
C GLU A 317 16.18 -27.37 -5.08
N ALA A 318 15.01 -27.76 -4.57
CA ALA A 318 14.85 -28.91 -3.67
C ALA A 318 14.84 -30.22 -4.46
#